data_AF-A0A1G7T3W8-F1
#
_entry.id   AF-A0A1G7T3W8-F1
#
_cell.length_a   1.000
_cell.length_b   1.000
_cell.length_c   1.000
_cell.angle_alpha   90.00
_cell.angle_beta   90.00
_cell.angle_gamma   90.00
#
_symmetry.space_group_name_H-M   'P 1'
#
loop_
_entity.id
_entity.type
_entity.pdbx_description
1 polymer ?
#
loop_
_entity_poly.entity_id
_entity_poly.type
_entity_poly.pdbx_seq_one_letter_code
_entity_poly.pdbx_strand_id
1 'polypeptide(L)'
;MSLPPVAFFSIYEIAVRWGCPPADVAGWAAAGHLHVVAGIPPVLCGDETVAGMVQVPMAELMGMFRRMGPSDEQARLRRVMPLGSKTWLTITDPAEGVLVRSSDLLLDSGTLQAFEEERDLLRRPASTIGASPRYDWDAMYAWLTWFLFEKGVPDTQTALVTLVQDWFVQNSKSGEVPDESTIRKRLSSLWRRLRGEDAA
;
A
#
# COMPACT_ATOMS: atom_id res chain seq x y z
N MET A 1 17.78 24.32 14.39
CA MET A 1 16.39 24.15 14.87
C MET A 1 15.83 22.92 14.20
N SER A 2 15.25 22.00 14.96
CA SER A 2 14.49 20.88 14.40
C SER A 2 13.18 21.41 13.81
N LEU A 3 12.85 20.97 12.60
CA LEU A 3 11.56 21.29 11.97
C LEU A 3 10.41 20.64 12.76
N PRO A 4 9.19 21.18 12.68
CA PRO A 4 8.01 20.52 13.25
C PRO A 4 7.78 19.14 12.62
N PRO A 5 7.11 18.21 13.33
CA PRO A 5 6.78 16.90 12.79
C PRO A 5 5.84 17.01 11.59
N VAL A 6 5.80 15.94 10.79
CA VAL A 6 4.89 15.84 9.63
C VAL A 6 3.44 15.94 10.12
N ALA A 7 2.69 16.88 9.54
CA ALA A 7 1.30 17.15 9.93
C ALA A 7 0.30 16.18 9.27
N PHE A 8 0.58 15.77 8.04
CA PHE A 8 -0.34 14.97 7.23
C PHE A 8 0.40 13.87 6.48
N PHE A 9 -0.25 12.73 6.31
CA PHE A 9 0.23 11.62 5.51
C PHE A 9 -0.80 11.26 4.44
N SER A 10 -0.33 10.94 3.23
CA SER A 10 -1.19 10.38 2.19
C SER A 10 -1.59 8.94 2.52
N ILE A 11 -2.70 8.48 1.93
CA ILE A 11 -3.14 7.08 2.01
C ILE A 11 -2.03 6.10 1.57
N TYR A 12 -1.21 6.48 0.57
CA TYR A 12 -0.13 5.63 0.07
C TYR A 12 1.04 5.52 1.04
N GLU A 13 1.42 6.61 1.71
CA GLU A 13 2.46 6.57 2.75
C GLU A 13 2.04 5.65 3.90
N ILE A 14 0.78 5.71 4.29
CA ILE A 14 0.22 4.88 5.35
C ILE A 14 0.11 3.41 4.93
N ALA A 15 -0.30 3.15 3.69
CA ALA A 15 -0.32 1.80 3.12
C ALA A 15 1.07 1.15 3.16
N VAL A 16 2.12 1.90 2.77
CA VAL A 16 3.52 1.44 2.87
C VAL A 16 3.94 1.23 4.32
N ARG A 17 3.65 2.20 5.21
CA ARG A 17 4.00 2.13 6.64
C ARG A 17 3.39 0.93 7.35
N TRP A 18 2.18 0.54 6.97
CA TRP A 18 1.46 -0.60 7.56
C TRP A 18 1.59 -1.91 6.76
N GLY A 19 2.29 -1.90 5.62
CA GLY A 19 2.49 -3.09 4.79
C GLY A 19 1.19 -3.66 4.21
N CYS A 20 0.23 -2.80 3.85
CA CYS A 20 -1.07 -3.22 3.29
C CYS A 20 -1.39 -2.48 1.98
N PRO A 21 -2.34 -2.99 1.17
CA PRO A 21 -2.80 -2.29 -0.02
C PRO A 21 -3.45 -0.93 0.31
N PRO A 22 -3.30 0.12 -0.53
CA PRO A 22 -4.00 1.41 -0.34
C PRO A 22 -5.54 1.28 -0.26
N ALA A 23 -6.10 0.27 -0.94
CA ALA A 23 -7.52 -0.07 -0.87
C ALA A 23 -7.99 -0.40 0.56
N ASP A 24 -7.11 -0.92 1.41
CA ASP A 24 -7.44 -1.32 2.77
C ASP A 24 -7.52 -0.09 3.67
N VAL A 25 -6.54 0.81 3.55
CA VAL A 25 -6.53 2.11 4.23
C VAL A 25 -7.76 2.95 3.84
N ALA A 26 -8.05 3.04 2.53
CA ALA A 26 -9.25 3.72 2.04
C ALA A 26 -10.53 3.04 2.55
N GLY A 27 -10.57 1.71 2.60
CA GLY A 27 -11.68 0.92 3.13
C GLY A 27 -11.93 1.17 4.62
N TRP A 28 -10.89 1.23 5.44
CA TRP A 28 -11.02 1.58 6.86
C TRP A 28 -11.52 3.00 7.06
N ALA A 29 -11.07 3.94 6.22
CA ALA A 29 -11.60 5.30 6.23
C ALA A 29 -13.09 5.35 5.83
N ALA A 30 -13.48 4.61 4.80
CA ALA A 30 -14.88 4.50 4.38
C ALA A 30 -15.77 3.84 5.46
N ALA A 31 -15.22 2.92 6.25
CA ALA A 31 -15.88 2.32 7.41
C ALA A 31 -15.88 3.23 8.66
N GLY A 32 -15.26 4.41 8.59
CA GLY A 32 -15.24 5.40 9.67
C GLY A 32 -14.15 5.17 10.73
N HIS A 33 -13.22 4.24 10.51
CA HIS A 33 -12.09 4.01 11.43
C HIS A 33 -11.00 5.06 11.30
N LEU A 34 -10.90 5.70 10.12
CA LEU A 34 -9.94 6.74 9.83
C LEU A 34 -10.66 7.96 9.27
N HIS A 35 -10.17 9.15 9.60
CA HIS A 35 -10.68 10.40 9.06
C HIS A 35 -9.70 10.93 8.01
N VAL A 36 -10.20 11.01 6.78
CA VAL A 36 -9.43 11.53 5.65
C VAL A 36 -9.89 12.96 5.37
N VAL A 37 -8.93 13.83 5.17
CA VAL A 37 -9.12 15.25 4.89
C VAL A 37 -8.55 15.62 3.53
N ALA A 38 -9.06 16.69 2.94
CA ALA A 38 -8.52 17.29 1.73
C ALA A 38 -8.59 18.82 1.84
N GLY A 39 -7.65 19.51 1.20
CA GLY A 39 -7.71 20.95 1.05
C GLY A 39 -8.60 21.31 -0.13
N ILE A 40 -9.57 22.20 0.07
CA ILE A 40 -10.49 22.66 -0.98
C ILE A 40 -10.42 24.18 -1.17
N PRO A 41 -10.64 24.69 -2.40
CA PRO A 41 -10.93 26.10 -2.61
C PRO A 41 -12.26 26.47 -1.95
N PRO A 42 -12.59 27.77 -1.81
CA PRO A 42 -13.91 28.20 -1.35
C PRO A 42 -15.02 27.62 -2.23
N VAL A 43 -16.02 27.03 -1.59
CA VAL A 43 -17.24 26.48 -2.22
C VAL A 43 -18.46 26.91 -1.44
N LEU A 44 -19.62 26.97 -2.11
CA LEU A 44 -20.89 27.18 -1.43
C LEU A 44 -21.52 25.84 -1.05
N CYS A 45 -22.05 25.80 0.17
CA CYS A 45 -22.85 24.71 0.70
C CYS A 45 -24.18 25.28 1.21
N GLY A 46 -25.15 25.46 0.30
CA GLY A 46 -26.32 26.29 0.58
C GLY A 46 -25.91 27.76 0.71
N ASP A 47 -26.20 28.37 1.86
CA ASP A 47 -25.86 29.78 2.14
C ASP A 47 -24.47 29.95 2.81
N GLU A 48 -23.79 28.84 3.13
CA GLU A 48 -22.49 28.85 3.80
C GLU A 48 -21.35 28.74 2.79
N THR A 49 -20.27 29.49 3.02
CA THR A 49 -19.00 29.31 2.29
C THR A 49 -18.05 28.45 3.11
N VAL A 50 -17.59 27.34 2.53
CA VAL A 50 -16.64 26.41 3.15
C VAL A 50 -15.33 26.43 2.35
N ALA A 51 -14.19 26.48 3.03
CA ALA A 51 -12.87 26.50 2.40
C ALA A 51 -11.80 25.87 3.30
N GLY A 52 -10.63 25.57 2.74
CA GLY A 52 -9.49 25.05 3.49
C GLY A 52 -9.58 23.54 3.69
N MET A 53 -9.04 23.04 4.82
CA MET A 53 -9.08 21.61 5.11
C MET A 53 -10.49 21.19 5.53
N VAL A 54 -10.98 20.12 4.92
CA VAL A 54 -12.29 19.52 5.21
C VAL A 54 -12.16 18.01 5.25
N GLN A 55 -13.03 17.33 6.01
CA GLN A 55 -13.14 15.88 5.96
C GLN A 55 -13.95 15.45 4.73
N VAL A 56 -13.55 14.33 4.10
CA VAL A 56 -14.15 13.81 2.87
C VAL A 56 -14.91 12.48 3.09
N PRO A 57 -16.01 12.23 2.36
CA PRO A 57 -16.78 11.01 2.49
C PRO A 57 -16.12 9.87 1.69
N MET A 58 -15.18 9.16 2.32
CA MET A 58 -14.35 8.15 1.64
C MET A 58 -15.14 7.05 0.91
N ALA A 59 -16.35 6.71 1.37
CA ALA A 59 -17.22 5.77 0.68
C ALA A 59 -17.55 6.18 -0.77
N GLU A 60 -17.64 7.49 -1.06
CA GLU A 60 -17.88 8.03 -2.40
C GLU A 60 -16.62 8.04 -3.27
N LEU A 61 -15.44 7.93 -2.65
CA LEU A 61 -14.14 8.02 -3.31
C LEU A 61 -13.50 6.64 -3.54
N MET A 62 -14.17 5.55 -3.17
CA MET A 62 -13.65 4.19 -3.30
C MET A 62 -13.31 3.78 -4.74
N GLY A 63 -13.88 4.44 -5.76
CA GLY A 63 -13.51 4.24 -7.16
C GLY A 63 -12.02 4.52 -7.45
N MET A 64 -11.38 5.35 -6.62
CA MET A 64 -9.95 5.71 -6.72
C MET A 64 -9.02 4.69 -6.04
N PHE A 65 -9.57 3.76 -5.25
CA PHE A 65 -8.79 2.81 -4.44
C PHE A 65 -9.31 1.38 -4.63
N ARG A 66 -9.50 0.96 -5.88
CA ARG A 66 -9.99 -0.39 -6.17
C ARG A 66 -8.93 -1.42 -5.79
N ARG A 67 -9.37 -2.49 -5.12
CA ARG A 67 -8.48 -3.60 -4.75
C ARG A 67 -7.93 -4.34 -5.97
N MET A 68 -8.73 -4.45 -7.03
CA MET A 68 -8.37 -5.10 -8.28
C MET A 68 -8.86 -4.26 -9.47
N GLY A 69 -8.10 -4.26 -10.54
CA GLY A 69 -8.43 -3.54 -11.78
C GLY A 69 -8.04 -2.06 -11.77
N PRO A 70 -8.31 -1.34 -12.87
CA PRO A 70 -7.97 0.07 -12.99
C PRO A 70 -8.78 0.91 -12.01
N SER A 71 -8.09 1.82 -11.31
CA SER A 71 -8.70 2.81 -10.42
C SER A 71 -8.83 4.16 -11.10
N ASP A 72 -9.81 4.94 -10.65
CA ASP A 72 -10.02 6.30 -11.16
C ASP A 72 -8.93 7.23 -10.61
N GLU A 73 -8.28 8.03 -11.47
CA GLU A 73 -7.23 8.96 -11.01
C GLU A 73 -7.79 10.14 -10.19
N GLN A 74 -9.06 10.47 -10.44
CA GLN A 74 -9.72 11.68 -9.95
C GLN A 74 -11.19 11.36 -9.62
N ALA A 75 -11.73 12.04 -8.63
CA ALA A 75 -13.15 11.99 -8.28
C ALA A 75 -13.70 13.38 -7.99
N ARG A 76 -15.03 13.50 -8.03
CA ARG A 76 -15.75 14.72 -7.67
C ARG A 76 -16.24 14.62 -6.23
N LEU A 77 -15.68 15.47 -5.37
CA LEU A 77 -16.13 15.68 -4.01
C LEU A 77 -17.40 16.53 -4.03
N ARG A 78 -18.52 15.94 -3.63
CA ARG A 78 -19.83 16.62 -3.60
C ARG A 78 -20.32 16.94 -2.19
N ARG A 79 -19.74 16.29 -1.19
CA ARG A 79 -20.04 16.55 0.21
C ARG A 79 -18.76 16.70 0.98
N VAL A 80 -18.78 17.58 1.97
CA VAL A 80 -17.65 17.88 2.82
C VAL A 80 -18.15 18.04 4.25
N MET A 81 -17.28 17.75 5.21
CA MET A 81 -17.53 18.12 6.59
C MET A 81 -16.45 19.12 7.03
N PRO A 82 -16.80 20.36 7.35
CA PRO A 82 -15.86 21.31 7.93
C PRO A 82 -15.20 20.72 9.19
N LEU A 83 -13.90 20.97 9.39
CA LEU A 83 -13.22 20.44 10.57
C LEU A 83 -13.86 20.96 11.86
N GLY A 84 -14.05 20.05 12.83
CA GLY A 84 -14.76 20.34 14.08
C GLY A 84 -16.30 20.28 13.99
N SER A 85 -16.85 20.14 12.79
CA SER A 85 -18.27 19.85 12.59
C SER A 85 -18.58 18.37 12.81
N LYS A 86 -19.88 18.05 12.93
CA LYS A 86 -20.42 16.69 12.88
C LYS A 86 -21.42 16.51 11.73
N THR A 87 -21.59 17.56 10.92
CA THR A 87 -22.62 17.64 9.89
C THR A 87 -21.96 17.66 8.53
N TRP A 88 -22.36 16.71 7.68
CA TRP A 88 -22.00 16.71 6.28
C TRP A 88 -22.78 17.79 5.54
N LEU A 89 -22.07 18.64 4.81
CA LEU A 89 -22.63 19.66 3.95
C LEU A 89 -22.51 19.21 2.50
N THR A 90 -23.52 19.54 1.69
CA THR A 90 -23.51 19.29 0.25
C THR A 90 -23.01 20.53 -0.47
N ILE A 91 -22.03 20.36 -1.35
CA ILE A 91 -21.52 21.43 -2.20
C ILE A 91 -22.59 21.75 -3.25
N THR A 92 -23.05 22.99 -3.24
CA THR A 92 -24.05 23.51 -4.18
C THR A 92 -23.42 24.33 -5.31
N ASP A 93 -22.25 24.93 -5.07
CA ASP A 93 -21.45 25.62 -6.10
C ASP A 93 -19.95 25.36 -5.85
N PRO A 94 -19.21 24.75 -6.80
CA PRO A 94 -19.68 24.30 -8.12
C PRO A 94 -20.63 23.10 -8.05
N ALA A 95 -21.67 23.09 -8.88
CA ALA A 95 -22.73 22.06 -8.85
C ALA A 95 -22.20 20.64 -9.17
N GLU A 96 -21.15 20.53 -9.96
CA GLU A 96 -20.48 19.27 -10.26
C GLU A 96 -19.58 18.76 -9.12
N GLY A 97 -19.32 19.59 -8.11
CA GLY A 97 -18.41 19.33 -7.00
C GLY A 97 -16.94 19.65 -7.31
N VAL A 98 -16.10 19.54 -6.29
CA VAL A 98 -14.67 19.84 -6.38
C VAL A 98 -13.92 18.61 -6.90
N LEU A 99 -13.05 18.78 -7.87
CA LEU A 99 -12.20 17.70 -8.37
C LEU A 99 -11.06 17.45 -7.39
N VAL A 100 -10.87 16.19 -6.98
CA VAL A 100 -9.80 15.76 -6.09
C VAL A 100 -9.06 14.56 -6.67
N ARG A 101 -7.75 14.49 -6.43
CA ARG A 101 -6.86 13.36 -6.74
C ARG A 101 -6.60 12.54 -5.47
N SER A 102 -6.15 11.29 -5.66
CA SER A 102 -5.82 10.43 -4.52
C SER A 102 -4.66 10.99 -3.69
N SER A 103 -3.78 11.78 -4.30
CA SER A 103 -2.71 12.52 -3.66
C SER A 103 -3.18 13.68 -2.76
N ASP A 104 -4.40 14.18 -2.98
CA ASP A 104 -4.96 15.30 -2.21
C ASP A 104 -5.63 14.78 -0.91
N LEU A 105 -5.74 13.46 -0.76
CA LEU A 105 -6.39 12.79 0.35
C LEU A 105 -5.37 12.44 1.44
N LEU A 106 -5.56 13.06 2.60
CA LEU A 106 -4.59 13.10 3.68
C LEU A 106 -5.19 12.61 5.00
N LEU A 107 -4.36 12.03 5.84
CA LEU A 107 -4.66 11.66 7.22
C LEU A 107 -3.89 12.58 8.17
N ASP A 108 -4.59 13.15 9.15
CA ASP A 108 -3.99 13.95 10.23
C ASP A 108 -3.08 13.08 11.10
N SER A 109 -1.86 13.55 11.38
CA SER A 109 -0.86 12.76 12.10
C SER A 109 -1.24 12.47 13.55
N GLY A 110 -1.94 13.39 14.24
CA GLY A 110 -2.38 13.19 15.62
C GLY A 110 -3.45 12.08 15.72
N THR A 111 -4.45 12.14 14.85
CA THR A 111 -5.51 11.13 14.77
C THR A 111 -4.98 9.77 14.35
N LEU A 112 -4.04 9.75 13.39
CA LEU A 112 -3.37 8.54 12.94
C LEU A 112 -2.56 7.89 14.06
N GLN A 113 -1.77 8.67 14.80
CA GLN A 113 -0.96 8.15 15.90
C GLN A 113 -1.83 7.53 17.00
N ALA A 114 -2.94 8.19 17.35
CA ALA A 114 -3.90 7.63 18.31
C ALA A 114 -4.48 6.30 17.83
N PHE A 115 -4.83 6.19 16.55
CA PHE A 115 -5.29 4.94 15.94
C PHE A 115 -4.21 3.85 15.97
N GLU A 116 -2.97 4.19 15.63
CA GLU A 116 -1.83 3.27 15.66
C GLU A 116 -1.56 2.73 17.07
N GLU A 117 -1.67 3.58 18.10
CA GLU A 117 -1.51 3.22 19.50
C GLU A 117 -2.68 2.33 19.99
N GLU A 118 -3.93 2.68 19.68
CA GLU A 118 -5.12 1.87 20.03
C GLU A 118 -5.04 0.45 19.45
N ARG A 119 -4.54 0.34 18.22
CA ARG A 119 -4.49 -0.91 17.45
C ARG A 119 -3.15 -1.62 17.52
N ASP A 120 -2.22 -1.09 18.30
CA ASP A 120 -0.87 -1.64 18.50
C ASP A 120 -0.12 -1.88 17.18
N LEU A 121 -0.40 -1.07 16.15
CA LEU A 121 0.07 -1.29 14.76
C LEU A 121 1.57 -1.05 14.60
N LEU A 122 2.14 -0.20 15.45
CA LEU A 122 3.57 0.13 15.46
C LEU A 122 4.35 -0.60 16.54
N ARG A 123 3.69 -1.31 17.46
CA ARG A 123 4.41 -2.38 18.14
C ARG A 123 4.80 -3.33 17.04
N ARG A 124 6.12 -3.52 16.88
CA ARG A 124 6.64 -4.63 16.09
C ARG A 124 5.77 -5.83 16.43
N PRO A 125 5.03 -6.43 15.47
CA PRO A 125 4.40 -7.73 15.74
C PRO A 125 5.53 -8.55 16.31
N ALA A 126 5.38 -9.01 17.57
CA ALA A 126 6.46 -9.54 18.41
C ALA A 126 7.47 -10.14 17.46
N SER A 127 8.57 -9.39 17.21
CA SER A 127 9.44 -9.64 16.06
C SER A 127 9.56 -11.14 16.01
N THR A 128 9.19 -11.82 14.92
CA THR A 128 9.45 -13.24 14.79
C THR A 128 10.82 -13.43 15.40
N ILE A 129 10.85 -14.06 16.59
CA ILE A 129 12.08 -14.27 17.33
C ILE A 129 12.76 -15.31 16.47
N GLY A 130 13.52 -14.80 15.53
CA GLY A 130 13.91 -15.46 14.32
C GLY A 130 14.91 -14.51 13.73
N ALA A 131 16.17 -14.91 13.80
CA ALA A 131 17.27 -14.21 13.17
C ALA A 131 16.86 -13.72 11.79
N SER A 132 17.38 -12.55 11.39
CA SER A 132 17.34 -12.10 9.99
C SER A 132 17.51 -13.34 9.10
N PRO A 133 16.58 -13.62 8.17
CA PRO A 133 16.60 -14.86 7.42
C PRO A 133 18.00 -15.03 6.84
N ARG A 134 18.60 -16.20 7.10
CA ARG A 134 19.99 -16.51 6.79
C ARG A 134 20.37 -16.16 5.34
N TYR A 135 19.39 -16.19 4.45
CA TYR A 135 19.51 -15.84 3.04
C TYR A 135 18.40 -14.86 2.64
N ASP A 136 18.73 -13.92 1.76
CA ASP A 136 17.80 -12.91 1.21
C ASP A 136 16.93 -13.52 0.09
N TRP A 137 15.94 -14.30 0.50
CA TRP A 137 15.04 -14.98 -0.42
C TRP A 137 14.12 -14.02 -1.18
N ASP A 138 13.80 -12.86 -0.61
CA ASP A 138 12.86 -11.91 -1.21
C ASP A 138 13.51 -11.20 -2.40
N ALA A 139 14.75 -10.73 -2.23
CA ALA A 139 15.53 -10.18 -3.33
C ALA A 139 15.77 -11.23 -4.44
N MET A 140 16.00 -12.49 -4.05
CA MET A 140 16.15 -13.59 -4.99
C MET A 140 14.88 -13.79 -5.84
N TYR A 141 13.70 -13.85 -5.23
CA TYR A 141 12.45 -14.05 -5.97
C TYR A 141 12.12 -12.88 -6.89
N ALA A 142 12.39 -11.64 -6.47
CA ALA A 142 12.21 -10.47 -7.31
C ALA A 142 13.08 -10.55 -8.57
N TRP A 143 14.37 -10.86 -8.40
CA TRP A 143 15.29 -11.07 -9.51
C TRP A 143 14.88 -12.24 -10.40
N LEU A 144 14.52 -13.38 -9.80
CA LEU A 144 14.15 -14.58 -10.55
C LEU A 144 12.90 -14.33 -11.39
N THR A 145 11.92 -13.58 -10.87
CA THR A 145 10.71 -13.19 -11.61
C THR A 145 11.07 -12.39 -12.86
N TRP A 146 11.94 -11.38 -12.72
CA TRP A 146 12.42 -10.59 -13.86
C TRP A 146 13.21 -11.46 -14.84
N PHE A 147 14.10 -12.33 -14.36
CA PHE A 147 14.90 -13.21 -15.21
C PHE A 147 14.01 -14.16 -16.03
N LEU A 148 13.03 -14.80 -15.41
CA LEU A 148 12.12 -15.73 -16.09
C LEU A 148 11.26 -15.02 -17.14
N PHE A 149 10.88 -13.76 -16.88
CA PHE A 149 10.15 -12.94 -17.84
C PHE A 149 11.00 -12.57 -19.06
N GLU A 150 12.26 -12.14 -18.84
CA GLU A 150 13.17 -11.68 -19.91
C GLU A 150 13.85 -12.81 -20.68
N LYS A 151 14.25 -13.88 -19.98
CA LYS A 151 15.08 -14.97 -20.52
C LYS A 151 14.33 -16.28 -20.67
N GLY A 152 13.09 -16.33 -20.21
CA GLY A 152 12.28 -17.54 -20.22
C GLY A 152 12.60 -18.50 -19.08
N VAL A 153 11.80 -19.55 -18.98
CA VAL A 153 11.96 -20.60 -17.98
C VAL A 153 13.08 -21.57 -18.40
N PRO A 154 14.05 -21.88 -17.53
CA PRO A 154 15.08 -22.89 -17.82
C PRO A 154 14.49 -24.26 -18.17
N ASP A 155 15.17 -25.01 -19.04
CA ASP A 155 14.67 -26.29 -19.55
C ASP A 155 14.50 -27.38 -18.46
N THR A 156 15.26 -27.29 -17.37
CA THR A 156 15.26 -28.27 -16.29
C THR A 156 15.22 -27.62 -14.91
N GLN A 157 14.65 -28.34 -13.94
CA GLN A 157 14.65 -27.89 -12.54
C GLN A 157 16.08 -27.72 -12.01
N THR A 158 17.01 -28.57 -12.45
CA THR A 158 18.43 -28.45 -12.08
C THR A 158 19.03 -27.15 -12.60
N ALA A 159 18.76 -26.76 -13.85
CA ALA A 159 19.22 -25.48 -14.39
C ALA A 159 18.63 -24.28 -13.63
N LEU A 160 17.36 -24.35 -13.23
CA LEU A 160 16.74 -23.33 -12.38
C LEU A 160 17.40 -23.24 -11.00
N VAL A 161 17.74 -24.37 -10.40
CA VAL A 161 18.42 -24.42 -9.10
C VAL A 161 19.83 -23.84 -9.20
N THR A 162 20.60 -24.21 -10.23
CA THR A 162 21.94 -23.65 -10.48
C THR A 162 21.88 -22.14 -10.69
N LEU A 163 20.92 -21.65 -11.47
CA LEU A 163 20.70 -20.22 -11.72
C LEU A 163 20.48 -19.43 -10.41
N VAL A 164 19.64 -19.96 -9.51
CA VAL A 164 19.39 -19.33 -8.20
C VAL A 164 20.62 -19.42 -7.29
N GLN A 165 21.36 -20.52 -7.36
CA GLN A 165 22.60 -20.69 -6.60
C GLN A 165 23.66 -19.67 -7.04
N ASP A 166 23.86 -19.49 -8.35
CA ASP A 166 24.79 -18.50 -8.91
C ASP A 166 24.41 -17.08 -8.52
N TRP A 167 23.10 -16.78 -8.47
CA TRP A 167 22.62 -15.50 -7.97
C TRP A 167 23.00 -15.27 -6.51
N PHE A 168 22.83 -16.27 -5.64
CA PHE A 168 23.23 -16.16 -4.23
C PHE A 168 24.75 -15.98 -4.08
N VAL A 169 25.56 -16.67 -4.89
CA VAL A 169 27.02 -16.50 -4.90
C VAL A 169 27.40 -15.06 -5.23
N GLN A 170 26.69 -14.42 -6.17
CA GLN A 170 26.99 -13.06 -6.60
C GLN A 170 26.44 -11.96 -5.68
N ASN A 171 25.31 -12.22 -4.99
CA ASN A 171 24.55 -11.18 -4.28
C ASN A 171 24.54 -11.35 -2.76
N SER A 172 25.11 -12.44 -2.21
CA SER A 172 25.15 -12.66 -0.76
C SER A 172 26.08 -11.67 -0.05
N LYS A 173 25.49 -10.81 0.80
CA LYS A 173 26.24 -9.84 1.63
C LYS A 173 27.06 -10.51 2.74
N SER A 174 26.62 -11.67 3.22
CA SER A 174 27.29 -12.44 4.29
C SER A 174 28.27 -13.48 3.74
N GLY A 175 28.29 -13.72 2.43
CA GLY A 175 29.02 -14.82 1.80
C GLY A 175 28.39 -16.20 2.04
N GLU A 176 27.29 -16.28 2.79
CA GLU A 176 26.55 -17.53 2.98
C GLU A 176 25.63 -17.79 1.79
N VAL A 177 25.71 -19.01 1.24
CA VAL A 177 24.92 -19.47 0.10
C VAL A 177 24.14 -20.72 0.53
N PRO A 178 22.82 -20.79 0.30
CA PRO A 178 22.07 -22.00 0.60
C PRO A 178 22.56 -23.18 -0.26
N ASP A 179 22.54 -24.37 0.32
CA ASP A 179 22.90 -25.58 -0.41
C ASP A 179 21.86 -25.91 -1.49
N GLU A 180 22.27 -26.68 -2.49
CA GLU A 180 21.44 -27.05 -3.63
C GLU A 180 20.14 -27.74 -3.17
N SER A 181 20.21 -28.54 -2.10
CA SER A 181 19.05 -29.25 -1.54
C SER A 181 17.98 -28.30 -0.98
N THR A 182 18.40 -27.22 -0.29
CA THR A 182 17.51 -26.18 0.23
C THR A 182 16.87 -25.38 -0.90
N ILE A 183 17.68 -24.97 -1.89
CA ILE A 183 17.19 -24.23 -3.06
C ILE A 183 16.18 -25.08 -3.82
N ARG A 184 16.52 -26.33 -4.12
CA ARG A 184 15.66 -27.28 -4.84
C ARG A 184 14.32 -27.46 -4.14
N LYS A 185 14.31 -27.77 -2.84
CA LYS A 185 13.08 -27.94 -2.05
C LYS A 185 12.19 -26.70 -2.12
N ARG A 186 12.79 -25.51 -2.04
CA ARG A 186 12.06 -24.25 -2.05
C ARG A 186 11.51 -23.86 -3.42
N LEU A 187 12.19 -24.24 -4.50
CA LEU A 187 11.75 -23.99 -5.88
C LEU A 187 10.82 -25.08 -6.43
N SER A 188 10.67 -26.24 -5.78
CA SER A 188 9.84 -27.35 -6.28
C SER A 188 8.40 -26.96 -6.60
N SER A 189 7.75 -26.17 -5.73
CA SER A 189 6.36 -25.73 -5.97
C SER A 189 6.26 -24.75 -7.13
N LEU A 190 7.21 -23.82 -7.24
CA LEU A 190 7.30 -22.89 -8.36
C LEU A 190 7.55 -23.64 -9.68
N TRP A 191 8.48 -24.59 -9.68
CA TRP A 191 8.83 -25.39 -10.86
C TRP A 191 7.61 -26.14 -11.42
N ARG A 192 6.86 -26.82 -10.55
CA ARG A 192 5.63 -27.54 -10.93
C ARG A 192 4.60 -26.61 -11.59
N ARG A 193 4.42 -25.41 -11.03
CA ARG A 193 3.54 -24.38 -11.61
C ARG A 193 4.03 -23.85 -12.95
N LEU A 194 5.34 -23.60 -13.09
CA LEU A 194 5.95 -23.14 -14.35
C LEU A 194 5.83 -24.19 -15.47
N ARG A 195 5.76 -25.47 -15.12
CA ARG A 195 5.54 -26.58 -16.07
C ARG A 195 4.07 -26.88 -16.35
N GLY A 196 3.14 -26.16 -15.71
CA GLY A 196 1.69 -26.40 -15.86
C GLY A 196 1.21 -27.69 -15.21
N GLU A 197 2.01 -28.30 -14.33
CA GLU A 197 1.71 -29.59 -13.69
C GLU A 197 0.69 -29.48 -12.53
N ASP A 198 0.35 -28.25 -12.09
CA ASP A 198 -0.72 -27.96 -11.12
C ASP A 198 -2.06 -27.56 -11.79
N ALA A 199 -2.16 -27.62 -13.13
CA ALA A 199 -3.36 -27.25 -13.90
C ALA A 199 -4.17 -28.46 -14.42
N ALA A 200 -4.07 -29.61 -13.75
CA ALA A 200 -4.88 -30.81 -14.00
C ALA A 200 -5.73 -31.18 -12.78
#